data_AF-A0A1D6K9F4-F1
#
_entry.id   AF-A0A1D6K9F4-F1
#
_cell.length_a   1.000
_cell.length_b   1.000
_cell.length_c   1.000
_cell.angle_alpha   90.00
_cell.angle_beta   90.00
_cell.angle_gamma   90.00
#
_symmetry.space_group_name_H-M   'P 1'
#
loop_
_entity.id
_entity.type
_entity.pdbx_description
1 polymer ?
#
loop_
_entity_poly.entity_id
_entity_poly.type
_entity_poly.pdbx_seq_one_letter_code
_entity_poly.pdbx_strand_id
1 'polypeptide(L)'
;MPNGYSSVVWVEHTEIVGEEKPLHQVFKDYVASGSAFGATRWVSLLQRQCERLASELARNIADLGVIRTPEARTNMMKLSQRMITSFSANISASGSQSWTSLSETTEDTIRVTTRKNTDPGQPSGVILTAVSTSWLPFNHQKVFELLADEQQRCQLEIMSSGGSLHEVAHIANGSHPKNCISLLRINAASNSSQNVELMLQESSTHPDGGSLVVFATVDVDAIQVTMSGEDPSYIPLLPLGFAIFPAANPSAAATSAAGSGDGQSSPAGNADEPASGCLLTVGMQVLASAVPSAKLNLSSVTAINSHVCNAVHQITAALKGAGASGAAEPAAAASE
;
A
#
# COMPACT_ATOMS: atom_id res chain seq x y z
N MET A 1 -11.88 -10.45 32.13
CA MET A 1 -10.96 -10.26 33.28
C MET A 1 -11.56 -9.20 34.21
N PRO A 2 -11.21 -9.17 35.52
CA PRO A 2 -11.82 -8.26 36.50
C PRO A 2 -11.65 -6.76 36.19
N ASN A 3 -10.74 -6.40 35.30
CA ASN A 3 -10.46 -5.04 34.84
C ASN A 3 -11.29 -4.61 33.61
N GLY A 4 -12.26 -5.42 33.17
CA GLY A 4 -13.06 -5.13 31.96
C GLY A 4 -12.38 -5.49 30.64
N TYR A 5 -11.16 -6.02 30.67
CA TYR A 5 -10.45 -6.50 29.47
C TYR A 5 -10.70 -8.00 29.23
N SER A 6 -10.56 -8.41 27.97
CA SER A 6 -10.64 -9.81 27.55
C SER A 6 -9.28 -10.27 27.04
N SER A 7 -8.82 -11.46 27.48
CA SER A 7 -7.66 -12.12 26.91
C SER A 7 -8.14 -12.90 25.69
N VAL A 8 -7.64 -12.55 24.50
CA VAL A 8 -7.97 -13.22 23.25
C VAL A 8 -6.79 -14.08 22.83
N VAL A 9 -7.02 -15.38 22.66
CA VAL A 9 -6.03 -16.30 22.09
C VAL A 9 -6.51 -16.67 20.69
N TRP A 10 -5.70 -16.33 19.69
CA TRP A 10 -5.94 -16.70 18.30
C TRP A 10 -5.00 -17.85 17.93
N VAL A 11 -5.56 -18.97 17.49
CA VAL A 11 -4.81 -20.13 17.00
C VAL A 11 -5.17 -20.30 15.53
N GLU A 12 -4.22 -20.05 14.66
CA GLU A 12 -4.38 -20.29 13.22
C GLU A 12 -3.66 -21.59 12.85
N HIS A 13 -4.38 -22.49 12.19
CA HIS A 13 -3.83 -23.71 11.61
C HIS A 13 -3.95 -23.60 10.10
N THR A 14 -2.83 -23.42 9.42
CA THR A 14 -2.79 -23.31 7.95
C THR A 14 -2.09 -24.54 7.40
N GLU A 15 -2.86 -25.45 6.81
CA GLU A 15 -2.34 -26.60 6.09
C GLU A 15 -1.92 -26.15 4.68
N ILE A 16 -0.62 -26.18 4.38
CA ILE A 16 -0.12 -25.88 3.05
C ILE A 16 -0.19 -27.18 2.23
N VAL A 17 -1.26 -27.33 1.44
CA VAL A 17 -1.47 -28.50 0.57
C VAL A 17 -1.01 -28.18 -0.86
N GLY A 18 0.03 -28.86 -1.36
CA GLY A 18 0.44 -28.80 -2.78
C GLY A 18 1.93 -29.07 -3.02
N GLU A 19 2.33 -29.20 -4.30
CA GLU A 19 3.74 -29.19 -4.69
C GLU A 19 4.37 -27.86 -4.26
N GLU A 20 5.34 -27.93 -3.34
CA GLU A 20 6.05 -26.80 -2.77
C GLU A 20 6.70 -25.97 -3.88
N LYS A 21 6.03 -24.90 -4.32
CA LYS A 21 6.75 -23.81 -4.96
C LYS A 21 7.65 -23.20 -3.89
N PRO A 22 8.98 -23.17 -4.07
CA PRO A 22 9.89 -22.67 -3.06
C PRO A 22 9.51 -21.22 -2.71
N LEU A 23 9.41 -20.94 -1.42
CA LEU A 23 9.15 -19.59 -0.91
C LEU A 23 10.27 -18.66 -1.38
N HIS A 24 9.90 -17.52 -1.96
CA HIS A 24 10.89 -16.54 -2.39
C HIS A 24 11.72 -16.06 -1.19
N GLN A 25 13.04 -15.92 -1.37
CA GLN A 25 13.98 -15.63 -0.27
C GLN A 25 13.59 -14.38 0.54
N VAL A 26 13.05 -13.36 -0.13
CA VAL A 26 12.55 -12.11 0.49
C VAL A 26 11.49 -12.35 1.59
N PHE A 27 10.71 -13.43 1.50
CA PHE A 27 9.63 -13.75 2.45
C PHE A 27 10.05 -14.79 3.49
N LYS A 28 11.19 -15.47 3.29
CA LYS A 28 11.60 -16.63 4.08
C LYS A 28 11.61 -16.33 5.57
N ASP A 29 12.31 -15.28 5.97
CA ASP A 29 12.46 -14.92 7.39
C ASP A 29 11.17 -14.31 7.96
N TYR A 30 10.41 -13.58 7.12
CA TYR A 30 9.12 -13.02 7.52
C TYR A 30 8.08 -14.12 7.82
N VAL A 31 8.11 -15.23 7.07
CA VAL A 31 7.27 -16.40 7.33
C VAL A 31 7.84 -17.23 8.49
N ALA A 32 9.14 -17.51 8.50
CA ALA A 32 9.78 -18.34 9.52
C ALA A 32 9.71 -17.74 10.94
N SER A 33 9.74 -16.41 11.05
CA SER A 33 9.53 -15.70 12.32
C SER A 33 8.08 -15.77 12.85
N GLY A 34 7.13 -16.25 12.04
CA GLY A 34 5.71 -16.22 12.35
C GLY A 34 5.05 -14.84 12.19
N SER A 35 5.80 -13.81 11.77
CA SER A 35 5.28 -12.44 11.61
C SER A 35 4.20 -12.34 10.53
N ALA A 36 4.33 -13.13 9.46
CA ALA A 36 3.38 -13.13 8.33
C ALA A 36 1.96 -13.55 8.72
N PHE A 37 1.83 -14.49 9.66
CA PHE A 37 0.55 -15.13 10.06
C PHE A 37 0.31 -15.03 11.58
N GLY A 38 1.03 -14.14 12.25
CA GLY A 38 1.01 -14.03 13.70
C GLY A 38 -0.24 -13.33 14.24
N ALA A 39 -0.58 -13.64 15.49
CA ALA A 39 -1.73 -13.04 16.19
C ALA A 39 -1.67 -11.50 16.22
N THR A 40 -0.48 -10.91 16.39
CA THR A 40 -0.30 -9.45 16.40
C THR A 40 -0.82 -8.80 15.13
N ARG A 41 -0.56 -9.40 13.95
CA ARG A 41 -1.03 -8.90 12.66
C ARG A 41 -2.55 -8.94 12.56
N TRP A 42 -3.16 -10.05 12.98
CA TRP A 42 -4.61 -10.21 13.00
C TRP A 42 -5.31 -9.23 13.96
N VAL A 43 -4.79 -9.08 15.18
CA VAL A 43 -5.32 -8.13 16.16
C VAL A 43 -5.20 -6.69 15.66
N SER A 44 -4.05 -6.33 15.07
CA SER A 44 -3.84 -5.00 14.47
C SER A 44 -4.84 -4.73 13.35
N LEU A 45 -5.11 -5.71 12.48
CA LEU A 45 -6.12 -5.61 11.43
C LEU A 45 -7.54 -5.45 12.00
N LEU A 46 -7.90 -6.27 13.01
CA LEU A 46 -9.20 -6.20 13.66
C LEU A 46 -9.43 -4.86 14.36
N GLN A 47 -8.44 -4.36 15.10
CA GLN A 47 -8.52 -3.05 15.74
C GLN A 47 -8.78 -1.96 14.69
N ARG A 48 -8.04 -1.95 13.58
CA ARG A 48 -8.28 -0.99 12.49
C ARG A 48 -9.68 -1.10 11.89
N GLN A 49 -10.19 -2.31 11.71
CA GLN A 49 -11.56 -2.50 11.22
C GLN A 49 -12.60 -2.00 12.22
N CYS A 50 -12.40 -2.23 13.52
CA CYS A 50 -13.25 -1.67 14.57
C CYS A 50 -13.21 -0.13 14.58
N GLU A 51 -12.03 0.47 14.47
CA GLU A 51 -11.86 1.93 14.38
C GLU A 51 -12.57 2.51 13.15
N ARG A 52 -12.44 1.86 11.99
CA ARG A 52 -13.15 2.23 10.76
C ARG A 52 -14.67 2.17 10.93
N LEU A 53 -15.19 1.07 11.46
CA LEU A 53 -16.63 0.91 11.71
C LEU A 53 -17.16 1.95 12.69
N ALA A 54 -16.40 2.24 13.75
CA ALA A 54 -16.74 3.31 14.69
C ALA A 54 -16.77 4.68 13.98
N SER A 55 -15.82 4.93 13.08
CA SER A 55 -15.81 6.13 12.24
C SER A 55 -17.04 6.18 11.33
N GLU A 56 -17.43 5.08 10.68
CA GLU A 56 -18.63 5.04 9.81
C GLU A 56 -19.91 5.34 10.58
N LEU A 57 -20.04 4.83 11.81
CA LEU A 57 -21.21 5.01 12.66
C LEU A 57 -21.28 6.38 13.36
N ALA A 58 -20.21 7.19 13.30
CA ALA A 58 -20.16 8.50 13.94
C ALA A 58 -21.14 9.49 13.29
N ARG A 59 -22.05 10.05 14.11
CA ARG A 59 -23.11 10.97 13.65
C ARG A 59 -22.80 12.46 13.88
N ASN A 60 -21.87 12.77 14.78
CA ASN A 60 -21.52 14.13 15.18
C ASN A 60 -20.09 14.43 14.75
N ILE A 61 -19.88 14.71 13.46
CA ILE A 61 -18.56 15.04 12.93
C ILE A 61 -18.55 16.53 12.63
N ALA A 62 -17.69 17.25 13.34
CA ALA A 62 -17.41 18.65 13.06
C ALA A 62 -16.62 18.73 11.75
N ASP A 63 -16.98 19.71 10.93
CA ASP A 63 -16.33 20.03 9.65
C ASP A 63 -16.59 19.04 8.51
N LEU A 64 -17.74 19.22 7.87
CA LEU A 64 -18.17 18.44 6.71
C LEU A 64 -17.50 18.89 5.40
N GLY A 65 -16.72 19.99 5.38
CA GLY A 65 -16.06 20.49 4.17
C GLY A 65 -16.93 20.38 2.91
N VAL A 66 -16.49 19.58 1.93
CA VAL A 66 -17.23 19.26 0.70
C VAL A 66 -18.27 18.13 0.90
N ILE A 67 -18.10 17.25 1.89
CA ILE A 67 -18.97 16.10 2.20
C ILE A 67 -20.10 16.54 3.14
N ARG A 68 -21.18 17.12 2.61
CA ARG A 68 -22.17 17.85 3.42
C ARG A 68 -23.20 17.00 4.17
N THR A 69 -23.27 15.69 3.96
CA THR A 69 -24.29 14.84 4.57
C THR A 69 -23.69 13.56 5.16
N PRO A 70 -24.28 12.99 6.22
CA PRO A 70 -23.90 11.68 6.74
C PRO A 70 -23.95 10.58 5.66
N GLU A 71 -24.95 10.63 4.78
CA GLU A 71 -25.13 9.68 3.69
C GLU A 71 -23.98 9.76 2.67
N ALA A 72 -23.61 10.98 2.26
CA ALA A 72 -22.46 11.22 1.38
C ALA A 72 -21.17 10.67 1.99
N ARG A 73 -20.98 10.89 3.30
CA ARG A 73 -19.84 10.37 4.04
C ARG A 73 -19.83 8.85 4.07
N THR A 74 -20.94 8.21 4.41
CA THR A 74 -21.07 6.75 4.39
C THR A 74 -20.79 6.18 3.00
N ASN A 75 -21.31 6.80 1.94
CA ASN A 75 -21.05 6.36 0.58
C ASN A 75 -19.58 6.52 0.18
N MET A 76 -18.92 7.62 0.59
CA MET A 76 -17.48 7.80 0.40
C MET A 76 -16.66 6.72 1.13
N MET A 77 -17.03 6.39 2.37
CA MET A 77 -16.39 5.32 3.13
C MET A 77 -16.59 3.93 2.48
N LYS A 78 -17.78 3.65 1.95
CA LYS A 78 -18.07 2.41 1.20
C LYS A 78 -17.29 2.34 -0.11
N LEU A 79 -17.23 3.44 -0.85
CA LEU A 79 -16.46 3.56 -2.09
C LEU A 79 -14.98 3.27 -1.83
N SER A 80 -14.42 3.87 -0.78
CA SER A 80 -13.04 3.65 -0.34
C SER A 80 -12.79 2.23 0.18
N GLN A 81 -13.75 1.65 0.92
CA GLN A 81 -13.65 0.26 1.37
C GLN A 81 -13.56 -0.70 0.18
N ARG A 82 -14.39 -0.48 -0.86
CA ARG A 82 -14.33 -1.29 -2.08
C ARG A 82 -12.99 -1.13 -2.80
N MET A 83 -12.42 0.08 -2.80
CA MET A 83 -11.08 0.34 -3.32
C MET A 83 -10.02 -0.53 -2.61
N ILE A 84 -9.99 -0.49 -1.27
CA ILE A 84 -9.06 -1.27 -0.44
C ILE A 84 -9.26 -2.77 -0.61
N THR A 85 -10.51 -3.25 -0.59
CA THR A 85 -10.84 -4.66 -0.77
C THR A 85 -10.41 -5.15 -2.15
N SER A 86 -10.70 -4.37 -3.21
CA SER A 86 -10.30 -4.71 -4.57
C SER A 86 -8.77 -4.76 -4.70
N PHE A 87 -8.06 -3.73 -4.20
CA PHE A 87 -6.59 -3.73 -4.19
C PHE A 87 -6.04 -4.98 -3.51
N SER A 88 -6.48 -5.26 -2.28
CA SER A 88 -6.02 -6.40 -1.49
C SER A 88 -6.27 -7.73 -2.20
N ALA A 89 -7.44 -7.90 -2.82
CA ALA A 89 -7.77 -9.09 -3.59
C ALA A 89 -6.91 -9.23 -4.86
N ASN A 90 -6.59 -8.12 -5.53
CA ASN A 90 -5.86 -8.14 -6.79
C ASN A 90 -4.34 -8.29 -6.60
N ILE A 91 -3.78 -7.91 -5.44
CA ILE A 91 -2.37 -8.12 -5.14
C ILE A 91 -2.08 -9.46 -4.45
N SER A 92 -3.12 -10.11 -3.92
CA SER A 92 -2.99 -11.39 -3.23
C SER A 92 -3.00 -12.55 -4.23
N ALA A 93 -2.18 -13.57 -4.00
CA ALA A 93 -2.19 -14.80 -4.80
C ALA A 93 -3.37 -15.74 -4.46
N SER A 94 -4.43 -15.24 -3.82
CA SER A 94 -5.59 -16.03 -3.41
C SER A 94 -6.55 -16.26 -4.58
N GLY A 95 -6.86 -17.54 -4.87
CA GLY A 95 -7.88 -17.92 -5.85
C GLY A 95 -7.33 -18.48 -7.17
N SER A 96 -8.13 -18.39 -8.24
CA SER A 96 -7.82 -18.91 -9.58
C SER A 96 -6.90 -18.02 -10.42
N GLN A 97 -6.32 -16.97 -9.84
CA GLN A 97 -5.46 -16.02 -10.56
C GLN A 97 -4.11 -16.65 -10.93
N SER A 98 -3.86 -16.79 -12.24
CA SER A 98 -2.56 -17.22 -12.75
C SER A 98 -1.60 -16.03 -12.77
N TRP A 99 -0.61 -16.05 -11.88
CA TRP A 99 0.49 -15.08 -11.86
C TRP A 99 1.64 -15.56 -12.73
N THR A 100 2.11 -14.68 -13.61
CA THR A 100 3.25 -14.94 -14.48
C THR A 100 4.46 -14.15 -13.99
N SER A 101 5.60 -14.82 -13.82
CA SER A 101 6.88 -14.15 -13.62
C SER A 101 7.33 -13.52 -14.93
N LEU A 102 7.79 -12.26 -14.91
CA LEU A 102 8.41 -11.65 -16.09
C LEU A 102 9.92 -11.86 -16.14
N SER A 103 10.54 -12.21 -15.02
CA SER A 103 11.94 -12.61 -14.94
C SER A 103 12.06 -14.10 -14.60
N GLU A 104 13.06 -14.75 -15.18
CA GLU A 104 13.50 -16.10 -14.81
C GLU A 104 14.45 -16.10 -13.61
N THR A 105 14.90 -14.92 -13.16
CA THR A 105 15.75 -14.79 -11.98
C THR A 105 14.92 -14.97 -10.70
N THR A 106 15.47 -15.72 -9.74
CA THR A 106 14.86 -15.94 -8.42
C THR A 106 15.00 -14.76 -7.47
N GLU A 107 15.57 -13.65 -7.94
CA GLU A 107 15.74 -12.41 -7.17
C GLU A 107 14.61 -11.42 -7.43
N ASP A 108 13.95 -11.53 -8.60
CA ASP A 108 12.88 -10.64 -8.98
C ASP A 108 11.53 -11.15 -8.45
N THR A 109 10.81 -10.29 -7.75
CA THR A 109 9.50 -10.58 -7.17
C THR A 109 8.36 -10.08 -8.04
N ILE A 110 8.65 -9.51 -9.22
CA ILE A 110 7.62 -8.96 -10.07
C ILE A 110 6.78 -10.08 -10.68
N ARG A 111 5.47 -9.97 -10.43
CA ARG A 111 4.45 -10.84 -10.97
C ARG A 111 3.43 -10.01 -11.73
N VAL A 112 3.02 -10.51 -12.88
CA VAL A 112 1.98 -9.89 -13.70
C VAL A 112 0.86 -10.88 -13.95
N THR A 113 -0.38 -10.40 -13.88
CA THR A 113 -1.56 -11.17 -14.23
C THR A 113 -2.51 -10.33 -15.07
N THR A 114 -3.32 -11.00 -15.89
CA THR A 114 -4.33 -10.36 -16.73
C THR A 114 -5.68 -10.97 -16.40
N ARG A 115 -6.69 -10.11 -16.25
CA ARG A 115 -8.08 -10.54 -16.11
C ARG A 115 -8.99 -9.78 -17.06
N LYS A 116 -10.06 -10.43 -17.46
CA LYS A 116 -11.16 -9.80 -18.19
C LYS A 116 -12.24 -9.46 -17.17
N ASN A 117 -12.67 -8.21 -17.17
CA ASN A 117 -13.71 -7.74 -16.28
C ASN A 117 -14.90 -7.22 -17.09
N THR A 118 -16.10 -7.67 -16.72
CA THR A 118 -17.38 -7.12 -17.18
C THR A 118 -18.27 -6.73 -16.01
N ASP A 119 -17.80 -6.97 -14.78
CA ASP A 119 -18.58 -6.77 -13.57
C ASP A 119 -18.61 -5.27 -13.20
N PRO A 120 -19.75 -4.78 -12.66
CA PRO A 120 -19.85 -3.41 -12.17
C PRO A 120 -18.82 -3.06 -11.08
N GLY A 121 -18.50 -1.77 -10.96
CA GLY A 121 -17.58 -1.28 -9.92
C GLY A 121 -16.09 -1.36 -10.30
N GLN A 122 -15.77 -1.94 -11.44
CA GLN A 122 -14.44 -1.91 -12.06
C GLN A 122 -14.58 -1.57 -13.55
N PRO A 123 -13.52 -1.05 -14.20
CA PRO A 123 -13.56 -0.80 -15.64
C PRO A 123 -13.87 -2.08 -16.43
N SER A 124 -14.78 -1.98 -17.41
CA SER A 124 -15.04 -3.08 -18.34
C SER A 124 -13.90 -3.19 -19.34
N GLY A 125 -13.36 -4.40 -19.52
CA GLY A 125 -12.25 -4.64 -20.44
C GLY A 125 -11.22 -5.64 -19.94
N VAL A 126 -10.00 -5.50 -20.46
CA VAL A 126 -8.83 -6.29 -20.07
C VAL A 126 -8.00 -5.48 -19.08
N ILE A 127 -7.94 -5.94 -17.84
CA ILE A 127 -7.18 -5.32 -16.75
C ILE A 127 -5.88 -6.09 -16.57
N LEU A 128 -4.77 -5.36 -16.60
CA LEU A 128 -3.43 -5.86 -16.34
C LEU A 128 -3.03 -5.42 -14.94
N THR A 129 -2.60 -6.37 -14.11
CA THR A 129 -2.15 -6.13 -12.74
C THR A 129 -0.71 -6.55 -12.61
N ALA A 130 0.14 -5.68 -12.06
CA ALA A 130 1.53 -5.96 -11.75
C ALA A 130 1.78 -5.73 -10.26
N VAL A 131 2.50 -6.65 -9.64
CA VAL A 131 2.85 -6.61 -8.22
C VAL A 131 4.34 -6.87 -8.09
N SER A 132 5.02 -6.06 -7.29
CA SER A 132 6.38 -6.29 -6.86
C SER A 132 6.46 -6.22 -5.35
N THR A 133 7.30 -7.04 -4.73
CA THR A 133 7.60 -6.92 -3.30
C THR A 133 9.11 -6.87 -3.07
N SER A 134 9.60 -5.80 -2.47
CA SER A 134 11.02 -5.63 -2.20
C SER A 134 11.24 -5.43 -0.71
N TRP A 135 12.31 -6.04 -0.18
CA TRP A 135 12.78 -5.68 1.13
C TRP A 135 13.56 -4.37 1.05
N LEU A 136 13.28 -3.46 1.97
CA LEU A 136 13.93 -2.17 2.08
C LEU A 136 14.62 -2.03 3.45
N PRO A 137 15.86 -1.51 3.50
CA PRO A 137 16.61 -1.27 4.75
C PRO A 137 16.14 0.02 5.44
N PHE A 138 14.83 0.24 5.53
CA PHE A 138 14.24 1.43 6.16
C PHE A 138 13.14 1.03 7.13
N ASN A 139 12.94 1.86 8.16
CA ASN A 139 11.83 1.65 9.09
C ASN A 139 10.49 1.81 8.34
N HIS A 140 9.59 0.85 8.53
CA HIS A 140 8.26 0.83 7.88
C HIS A 140 7.46 2.12 8.08
N GLN A 141 7.58 2.80 9.23
CA GLN A 141 6.91 4.08 9.50
C GLN A 141 7.43 5.19 8.60
N LYS A 142 8.76 5.28 8.40
CA LYS A 142 9.35 6.26 7.48
C LYS A 142 8.92 6.03 6.03
N VAL A 143 8.85 4.76 5.63
CA VAL A 143 8.35 4.39 4.28
C VAL A 143 6.88 4.78 4.15
N PHE A 144 6.06 4.52 5.16
CA PHE A 144 4.66 4.91 5.18
C PHE A 144 4.48 6.43 5.13
N GLU A 145 5.21 7.19 5.94
CA GLU A 145 5.15 8.66 5.96
C GLU A 145 5.47 9.28 4.60
N LEU A 146 6.51 8.78 3.92
CA LEU A 146 6.86 9.22 2.57
C LEU A 146 5.72 8.97 1.58
N LEU A 147 5.09 7.80 1.64
CA LEU A 147 4.08 7.38 0.67
C LEU A 147 2.69 7.96 0.95
N ALA A 148 2.38 8.21 2.22
CA ALA A 148 1.15 8.83 2.68
C ALA A 148 1.19 10.37 2.63
N ASP A 149 2.34 10.97 2.32
CA ASP A 149 2.47 12.41 2.08
C ASP A 149 2.28 12.70 0.58
N GLU A 150 1.24 13.46 0.25
CA GLU A 150 0.88 13.77 -1.13
C GLU A 150 1.96 14.59 -1.85
N GLN A 151 2.62 15.53 -1.14
CA GLN A 151 3.62 16.41 -1.73
C GLN A 151 4.92 15.67 -2.01
N GLN A 152 5.33 14.78 -1.10
CA GLN A 152 6.48 13.92 -1.32
C GLN A 152 6.18 12.91 -2.43
N ARG A 153 4.99 12.29 -2.43
CA ARG A 153 4.60 11.29 -3.44
C ARG A 153 4.50 11.87 -4.84
N CYS A 154 4.05 13.12 -5.00
CA CYS A 154 4.07 13.83 -6.29
C CYS A 154 5.47 13.93 -6.90
N GLN A 155 6.51 14.05 -6.07
CA GLN A 155 7.90 14.15 -6.53
C GLN A 155 8.46 12.80 -7.01
N LEU A 156 7.86 11.68 -6.62
CA LEU A 156 8.36 10.33 -6.94
C LEU A 156 8.07 9.90 -8.39
N GLU A 157 7.43 10.73 -9.21
CA GLU A 157 6.99 10.42 -10.61
C GLU A 157 6.17 9.13 -10.77
N ILE A 158 5.70 8.51 -9.69
CA ILE A 158 5.00 7.21 -9.70
C ILE A 158 3.68 7.28 -10.49
N MET A 159 3.08 8.46 -10.59
CA MET A 159 1.78 8.72 -11.23
C MET A 159 1.87 9.57 -12.52
N SER A 160 3.08 9.81 -13.03
CA SER A 160 3.37 10.36 -14.37
C SER A 160 2.78 11.72 -14.81
N SER A 161 2.11 12.52 -13.97
CA SER A 161 1.56 13.81 -14.43
C SER A 161 2.27 15.08 -13.95
N GLY A 162 3.25 14.99 -13.04
CA GLY A 162 3.94 16.17 -12.48
C GLY A 162 3.00 17.20 -11.83
N GLY A 163 1.74 16.82 -11.59
CA GLY A 163 0.72 17.68 -11.05
C GLY A 163 0.79 17.77 -9.53
N SER A 164 0.40 18.93 -8.98
CA SER A 164 0.22 19.05 -7.54
C SER A 164 -1.08 18.38 -7.11
N LEU A 165 -1.05 17.71 -5.96
CA LEU A 165 -2.24 17.18 -5.31
C LEU A 165 -2.72 18.16 -4.26
N HIS A 166 -4.02 18.46 -4.29
CA HIS A 166 -4.66 19.31 -3.29
C HIS A 166 -5.81 18.57 -2.62
N GLU A 167 -5.76 18.41 -1.31
CA GLU A 167 -6.85 17.78 -0.57
C GLU A 167 -8.11 18.67 -0.58
N VAL A 168 -9.23 18.10 -1.04
CA VAL A 168 -10.53 18.79 -1.11
C VAL A 168 -11.55 18.22 -0.13
N ALA A 169 -11.33 16.99 0.36
CA ALA A 169 -12.11 16.42 1.44
C ALA A 169 -11.26 15.43 2.23
N HIS A 170 -11.55 15.33 3.53
CA HIS A 170 -10.84 14.47 4.47
C HIS A 170 -11.84 13.78 5.41
N ILE A 171 -11.67 12.48 5.61
CA ILE A 171 -12.39 11.70 6.62
C ILE A 171 -11.37 10.98 7.48
N ALA A 172 -11.30 11.32 8.77
CA ALA A 172 -10.55 10.54 9.74
C ALA A 172 -11.13 9.12 9.87
N ASN A 173 -10.26 8.12 9.80
CA ASN A 173 -10.59 6.70 9.70
C ASN A 173 -9.83 5.86 10.75
N GLY A 174 -9.53 6.46 11.90
CA GLY A 174 -8.93 5.78 13.04
C GLY A 174 -8.31 6.74 14.04
N SER A 175 -7.63 6.17 15.03
CA SER A 175 -6.96 6.92 16.10
C SER A 175 -5.68 7.61 15.61
N HIS A 176 -4.99 7.01 14.64
CA HIS A 176 -3.80 7.58 14.04
C HIS A 176 -4.17 8.69 13.03
N PRO A 177 -3.52 9.88 13.05
CA PRO A 177 -3.88 11.01 12.17
C PRO A 177 -3.79 10.71 10.67
N LYS A 178 -2.88 9.81 10.28
CA LYS A 178 -2.74 9.33 8.89
C LYS A 178 -3.63 8.14 8.53
N ASN A 179 -4.49 7.68 9.44
CA ASN A 179 -5.57 6.75 9.09
C ASN A 179 -6.73 7.60 8.59
N CYS A 180 -6.80 7.80 7.27
CA CYS A 180 -7.77 8.70 6.68
C CYS A 180 -8.18 8.29 5.27
N ILE A 181 -9.33 8.81 4.84
CA ILE A 181 -9.77 8.82 3.46
C ILE A 181 -9.68 10.26 2.97
N SER A 182 -8.94 10.48 1.90
CA SER A 182 -8.70 11.78 1.32
C SER A 182 -9.19 11.81 -0.12
N LEU A 183 -9.92 12.85 -0.48
CA LEU A 183 -10.25 13.16 -1.87
C LEU A 183 -9.31 14.28 -2.32
N LEU A 184 -8.52 13.99 -3.34
CA LEU A 184 -7.45 14.86 -3.82
C LEU A 184 -7.79 15.34 -5.23
N ARG A 185 -7.64 16.64 -5.49
CA ARG A 185 -7.69 17.21 -6.83
C ARG A 185 -6.30 17.10 -7.46
N ILE A 186 -6.23 16.55 -8.66
CA ILE A 186 -5.01 16.52 -9.47
C ILE A 186 -4.98 17.79 -10.32
N ASN A 187 -4.00 18.67 -10.06
CA ASN A 187 -3.80 19.87 -10.87
C ASN A 187 -2.74 19.59 -11.93
N ALA A 188 -3.16 19.42 -13.19
CA ALA A 188 -2.22 19.26 -14.31
C ALA A 188 -1.37 20.54 -14.49
N ALA A 189 -0.07 20.37 -14.76
CA ALA A 189 0.85 21.48 -15.00
C ALA A 189 0.53 22.28 -16.29
N SER A 190 -0.29 21.72 -17.18
CA SER A 190 -0.71 22.35 -18.43
C SER A 190 -2.03 23.10 -18.25
N ASN A 191 -2.07 24.37 -18.68
CA ASN A 191 -3.24 25.27 -18.63
C ASN A 191 -4.44 24.82 -19.51
N SER A 192 -4.62 23.52 -19.78
CA SER A 192 -5.78 22.98 -20.48
C SER A 192 -6.93 22.77 -19.49
N SER A 193 -7.74 23.81 -19.32
CA SER A 193 -8.81 23.96 -18.32
C SER A 193 -10.03 23.03 -18.46
N GLN A 194 -9.91 21.83 -19.02
CA GLN A 194 -11.11 21.04 -19.37
C GLN A 194 -11.31 19.73 -18.63
N ASN A 195 -10.31 19.13 -17.98
CA ASN A 195 -10.50 17.89 -17.21
C ASN A 195 -9.89 18.01 -15.82
N VAL A 196 -10.73 18.30 -14.81
CA VAL A 196 -10.36 18.14 -13.40
C VAL A 196 -10.44 16.65 -13.08
N GLU A 197 -9.30 16.03 -12.78
CA GLU A 197 -9.27 14.63 -12.31
C GLU A 197 -9.22 14.62 -10.78
N LEU A 198 -10.01 13.74 -10.17
CA LEU A 198 -9.97 13.51 -8.73
C LEU A 198 -9.31 12.18 -8.44
N MET A 199 -8.70 12.08 -7.26
CA MET A 199 -8.11 10.86 -6.75
C MET A 199 -8.67 10.58 -5.36
N LEU A 200 -9.28 9.41 -5.21
CA LEU A 200 -9.64 8.87 -3.92
C LEU A 200 -8.43 8.14 -3.35
N GLN A 201 -8.06 8.46 -2.12
CA GLN A 201 -6.97 7.82 -1.39
C GLN A 201 -7.47 7.36 -0.03
N GLU A 202 -7.05 6.17 0.38
CA GLU A 202 -7.14 5.72 1.76
C GLU A 202 -5.77 5.27 2.25
N SER A 203 -5.35 5.84 3.38
CA SER A 203 -4.14 5.46 4.09
C SER A 203 -4.50 4.88 5.45
N SER A 204 -3.76 3.85 5.85
CA SER A 204 -3.89 3.24 7.17
C SER A 204 -2.55 2.73 7.66
N THR A 205 -2.33 2.80 8.97
CA THR A 205 -1.12 2.32 9.63
C THR A 205 -1.46 1.84 11.04
N HIS A 206 -0.57 1.04 11.61
CA HIS A 206 -0.61 0.58 12.99
C HIS A 206 0.83 0.51 13.52
N PRO A 207 1.09 0.76 14.82
CA PRO A 207 2.44 0.68 15.39
C PRO A 207 3.15 -0.66 15.14
N ASP A 208 2.41 -1.77 15.14
CA ASP A 208 2.92 -3.12 14.86
C ASP A 208 3.05 -3.43 13.34
N GLY A 209 2.69 -2.48 12.48
CA GLY A 209 2.83 -2.57 11.03
C GLY A 209 1.56 -2.94 10.25
N GLY A 210 1.78 -3.33 8.99
CA GLY A 210 0.71 -3.61 8.03
C GLY A 210 0.02 -2.34 7.54
N SER A 211 0.83 -1.36 7.17
CA SER A 211 0.37 -0.08 6.66
C SER A 211 -0.02 -0.20 5.19
N LEU A 212 -1.04 0.54 4.77
CA LEU A 212 -1.54 0.58 3.40
C LEU A 212 -1.68 2.03 2.96
N VAL A 213 -1.33 2.30 1.71
CA VAL A 213 -1.68 3.56 1.02
C VAL A 213 -2.20 3.17 -0.34
N VAL A 214 -3.50 3.29 -0.55
CA VAL A 214 -4.19 2.84 -1.77
C VAL A 214 -4.99 3.99 -2.34
N PHE A 215 -4.94 4.14 -3.65
CA PHE A 215 -5.64 5.20 -4.33
C PHE A 215 -6.11 4.78 -5.72
N ALA A 216 -7.08 5.51 -6.24
CA ALA A 216 -7.62 5.35 -7.59
C ALA A 216 -8.05 6.73 -8.11
N THR A 217 -7.88 6.95 -9.41
CA THR A 217 -8.48 8.12 -10.07
C THR A 217 -9.98 7.90 -10.24
N VAL A 218 -10.76 8.96 -10.07
CA VAL A 218 -12.22 8.94 -10.08
C VAL A 218 -12.73 10.18 -10.80
N ASP A 219 -13.72 10.00 -11.66
CA ASP A 219 -14.39 11.10 -12.34
C ASP A 219 -15.17 11.99 -11.37
N VAL A 220 -15.21 13.29 -11.66
CA VAL A 220 -15.96 14.28 -10.86
C VAL A 220 -17.45 13.90 -10.76
N ASP A 221 -18.05 13.43 -11.85
CA ASP A 221 -19.45 13.00 -11.88
C ASP A 221 -19.71 11.80 -10.97
N ALA A 222 -18.78 10.84 -10.92
CA ALA A 222 -18.87 9.69 -10.03
C ALA A 222 -18.77 10.09 -8.55
N ILE A 223 -17.91 11.06 -8.23
CA ILE A 223 -17.88 11.65 -6.89
C ILE A 223 -19.19 12.37 -6.59
N GLN A 224 -19.77 13.12 -7.54
CA GLN A 224 -21.04 13.80 -7.33
C GLN A 224 -22.19 12.82 -7.03
N VAL A 225 -22.24 11.67 -7.71
CA VAL A 225 -23.18 10.56 -7.39
C VAL A 225 -22.94 10.04 -5.97
N THR A 226 -21.68 9.86 -5.57
CA THR A 226 -21.35 9.45 -4.18
C THR A 226 -21.85 10.48 -3.16
N MET A 227 -21.73 11.78 -3.48
CA MET A 227 -22.13 12.89 -2.61
C MET A 227 -23.65 13.14 -2.59
N SER A 228 -24.40 12.73 -3.61
CA SER A 228 -25.87 12.89 -3.67
C SER A 228 -26.61 11.88 -2.78
N GLY A 229 -25.89 10.89 -2.22
CA GLY A 229 -26.47 9.80 -1.44
C GLY A 229 -26.87 8.58 -2.28
N GLU A 230 -26.60 8.60 -3.59
CA GLU A 230 -26.82 7.48 -4.50
C GLU A 230 -25.80 6.34 -4.27
N ASP A 231 -26.13 5.14 -4.74
CA ASP A 231 -25.30 3.95 -4.52
C ASP A 231 -23.97 4.00 -5.30
N PRO A 232 -22.79 4.02 -4.62
CA PRO A 232 -21.49 4.06 -5.30
C PRO A 232 -21.07 2.70 -5.90
N SER A 233 -21.86 1.63 -5.75
CA SER A 233 -21.51 0.25 -6.16
C SER A 233 -21.18 0.07 -7.65
N TYR A 234 -21.60 0.98 -8.52
CA TYR A 234 -21.31 0.95 -9.96
C TYR A 234 -20.09 1.76 -10.39
N ILE A 235 -19.59 2.67 -9.55
CA ILE A 235 -18.47 3.55 -9.88
C ILE A 235 -17.23 2.70 -10.21
N PRO A 236 -16.64 2.79 -11.42
CA PRO A 236 -15.48 1.98 -11.76
C PRO A 236 -14.25 2.47 -10.98
N LEU A 237 -13.59 1.58 -10.25
CA LEU A 237 -12.31 1.85 -9.59
C LEU A 237 -11.21 0.93 -10.10
N LEU A 238 -10.03 1.50 -10.35
CA LEU A 238 -8.84 0.74 -10.70
C LEU A 238 -7.72 1.08 -9.69
N PRO A 239 -7.69 0.39 -8.53
CA PRO A 239 -6.83 0.80 -7.43
C PRO A 239 -5.38 0.40 -7.66
N LEU A 240 -4.49 1.27 -7.21
CA LEU A 240 -3.06 1.02 -7.10
C LEU A 240 -2.56 1.53 -5.75
N GLY A 241 -1.38 1.09 -5.34
CA GLY A 241 -0.88 1.49 -4.03
C GLY A 241 0.21 0.59 -3.47
N PHE A 242 0.35 0.70 -2.15
CA PHE A 242 1.46 0.19 -1.38
C PHE A 242 0.98 -0.58 -0.16
N ALA A 243 1.61 -1.71 0.11
CA ALA A 243 1.51 -2.40 1.40
C ALA A 243 2.88 -2.51 2.05
N ILE A 244 2.95 -2.18 3.34
CA ILE A 244 4.20 -1.99 4.06
C ILE A 244 4.15 -2.82 5.34
N PHE A 245 5.07 -3.79 5.45
CA PHE A 245 5.15 -4.68 6.60
C PHE A 245 6.55 -4.64 7.21
N PRO A 246 6.69 -4.52 8.55
CA PRO A 246 7.98 -4.65 9.20
C PRO A 246 8.56 -6.04 8.92
N ALA A 247 9.85 -6.11 8.61
CA ALA A 247 10.52 -7.38 8.33
C ALA A 247 11.99 -7.32 8.75
N ALA A 248 12.50 -8.46 9.26
CA ALA A 248 13.91 -8.62 9.54
C ALA A 248 14.74 -8.61 8.25
N ASN A 249 16.04 -8.32 8.37
CA ASN A 249 16.94 -8.40 7.24
C ASN A 249 17.09 -9.87 6.78
N PRO A 250 16.80 -10.19 5.50
CA PRO A 250 16.90 -11.55 4.96
C PRO A 250 18.32 -12.15 4.96
N SER A 251 19.36 -11.32 5.15
CA SER A 251 20.77 -11.73 5.21
C SER A 251 21.27 -12.06 6.62
N ALA A 252 20.63 -11.53 7.67
CA ALA A 252 21.11 -11.66 9.04
C ALA A 252 20.83 -13.07 9.64
N ALA A 253 19.76 -13.74 9.20
CA ALA A 253 19.33 -15.02 9.74
C ALA A 253 20.26 -16.20 9.38
N ALA A 254 21.21 -16.04 8.46
CA ALA A 254 22.20 -17.07 8.14
C ALA A 254 23.24 -17.28 9.27
N THR A 255 23.26 -16.41 10.30
CA THR A 255 24.22 -16.50 11.41
C THR A 255 23.62 -16.90 12.75
N SER A 256 22.29 -16.99 12.88
CA SER A 256 21.63 -17.30 14.17
C SER A 256 21.04 -18.72 14.27
N ALA A 257 21.24 -19.58 13.28
CA ALA A 257 20.85 -20.99 13.33
C ALA A 257 22.08 -21.91 13.51
N ALA A 258 22.88 -21.67 14.53
CA ALA A 258 23.91 -22.62 14.98
C ALA A 258 24.03 -22.55 16.52
N GLY A 259 23.08 -23.19 17.21
CA GLY A 259 23.29 -23.55 18.59
C GLY A 259 24.19 -24.78 18.66
N SER A 260 25.50 -24.59 18.88
CA SER A 260 26.36 -25.36 19.79
C SER A 260 27.83 -25.02 19.56
N GLY A 261 28.51 -24.50 20.59
CA GLY A 261 29.96 -24.63 20.74
C GLY A 261 30.79 -23.35 20.56
N ASP A 262 31.25 -22.85 21.70
CA ASP A 262 32.50 -22.11 21.97
C ASP A 262 32.82 -20.79 21.28
N GLY A 263 33.14 -19.82 22.13
CA GLY A 263 33.55 -18.46 21.78
C GLY A 263 34.76 -18.43 20.84
N GLN A 264 34.54 -17.86 19.66
CA GLN A 264 35.60 -17.22 18.89
C GLN A 264 35.00 -16.05 18.12
N SER A 265 35.38 -14.85 18.51
CA SER A 265 35.12 -13.59 17.80
C SER A 265 35.56 -13.70 16.34
N SER A 266 34.61 -13.59 15.41
CA SER A 266 34.86 -13.38 13.98
C SER A 266 34.25 -12.03 13.54
N PRO A 267 34.78 -11.43 12.48
CA PRO A 267 35.07 -10.00 12.43
C PRO A 267 33.83 -9.15 12.15
N ALA A 268 33.93 -7.88 12.57
CA ALA A 268 32.96 -6.82 12.35
C ALA A 268 32.46 -6.80 10.89
N GLY A 269 31.28 -7.36 10.65
CA GLY A 269 30.43 -6.96 9.55
C GLY A 269 30.04 -5.50 9.76
N ASN A 270 30.08 -4.70 8.70
CA ASN A 270 29.81 -3.26 8.72
C ASN A 270 28.67 -2.90 9.67
N ALA A 271 28.96 -2.10 10.69
CA ALA A 271 28.03 -1.69 11.76
C ALA A 271 26.88 -0.77 11.29
N ASP A 272 26.65 -0.67 9.99
CA ASP A 272 25.72 0.26 9.35
C ASP A 272 24.52 -0.43 8.67
N GLU A 273 24.44 -1.77 8.65
CA GLU A 273 23.25 -2.44 8.11
C GLU A 273 22.12 -2.46 9.17
N PRO A 274 20.94 -1.88 8.89
CA PRO A 274 19.86 -1.85 9.85
C PRO A 274 19.34 -3.27 10.10
N ALA A 275 19.35 -3.67 11.38
CA ALA A 275 18.83 -4.97 11.83
C ALA A 275 17.33 -5.16 11.54
N SER A 276 16.60 -4.05 11.29
CA SER A 276 15.18 -4.01 10.97
C SER A 276 14.92 -3.23 9.69
N GLY A 277 14.17 -3.81 8.76
CA GLY A 277 13.69 -3.17 7.55
C GLY A 277 12.18 -3.33 7.37
N CYS A 278 11.72 -3.23 6.14
CA CYS A 278 10.34 -3.50 5.79
C CYS A 278 10.20 -4.15 4.42
N LEU A 279 9.15 -4.96 4.26
CA LEU A 279 8.66 -5.38 2.95
C LEU A 279 7.75 -4.29 2.41
N LEU A 280 8.10 -3.77 1.23
CA LEU A 280 7.26 -2.89 0.43
C LEU A 280 6.68 -3.71 -0.73
N THR A 281 5.36 -3.88 -0.74
CA THR A 281 4.62 -4.40 -1.89
C THR A 281 4.03 -3.24 -2.66
N VAL A 282 4.39 -3.11 -3.94
CA VAL A 282 3.81 -2.15 -4.88
C VAL A 282 2.84 -2.90 -5.78
N GLY A 283 1.59 -2.47 -5.81
CA GLY A 283 0.56 -3.01 -6.71
C GLY A 283 0.07 -1.95 -7.68
N MET A 284 0.12 -2.26 -8.98
CA MET A 284 -0.35 -1.38 -10.04
C MET A 284 -1.36 -2.11 -10.92
N GLN A 285 -2.35 -1.37 -11.39
CA GLN A 285 -3.36 -1.85 -12.32
C GLN A 285 -3.53 -0.86 -13.47
N VAL A 286 -3.69 -1.38 -14.68
CA VAL A 286 -4.00 -0.56 -15.86
C VAL A 286 -5.06 -1.25 -16.72
N LEU A 287 -5.96 -0.46 -17.27
CA LEU A 287 -6.91 -0.91 -18.29
C LEU A 287 -6.14 -1.02 -19.61
N ALA A 288 -5.73 -2.24 -19.97
CA ALA A 288 -4.98 -2.49 -21.20
C ALA A 288 -5.87 -2.37 -22.45
N SER A 289 -7.16 -2.65 -22.32
CA SER A 289 -8.16 -2.44 -23.38
C SER A 289 -9.54 -2.30 -22.78
N ALA A 290 -10.35 -1.35 -23.26
CA ALA A 290 -11.78 -1.25 -22.92
C ALA A 290 -12.64 -2.34 -23.59
N VAL A 291 -12.06 -3.19 -24.44
CA VAL A 291 -12.75 -4.28 -25.12
C VAL A 291 -12.40 -5.61 -24.44
N PRO A 292 -13.34 -6.29 -23.74
CA PRO A 292 -13.05 -7.52 -23.00
C PRO A 292 -12.54 -8.68 -23.85
N SER A 293 -12.84 -8.68 -25.16
CA SER A 293 -12.37 -9.69 -26.11
C SER A 293 -10.97 -9.41 -26.67
N ALA A 294 -10.39 -8.23 -26.40
CA ALA A 294 -9.08 -7.87 -26.91
C ALA A 294 -7.98 -8.83 -26.43
N LYS A 295 -6.97 -9.01 -27.28
CA LYS A 295 -5.74 -9.71 -26.92
C LYS A 295 -4.79 -8.73 -26.24
N LEU A 296 -4.11 -9.20 -25.20
CA LEU A 296 -3.10 -8.41 -24.48
C LEU A 296 -1.94 -8.07 -25.41
N ASN A 297 -1.48 -6.83 -25.38
CA ASN A 297 -0.27 -6.41 -26.07
C ASN A 297 0.94 -6.58 -25.13
N LEU A 298 2.01 -7.19 -25.65
CA LEU A 298 3.27 -7.31 -24.93
C LEU A 298 3.85 -5.94 -24.53
N SER A 299 3.61 -4.90 -25.32
CA SER A 299 4.06 -3.54 -24.98
C SER A 299 3.42 -3.02 -23.68
N SER A 300 2.16 -3.33 -23.41
CA SER A 300 1.47 -2.96 -22.16
C SER A 300 2.06 -3.68 -20.96
N VAL A 301 2.47 -4.95 -21.14
CA VAL A 301 3.15 -5.75 -20.11
C VAL A 301 4.53 -5.15 -19.79
N THR A 302 5.32 -4.85 -20.81
CA THR A 302 6.64 -4.23 -20.62
C THR A 302 6.51 -2.85 -19.96
N ALA A 303 5.50 -2.05 -20.36
CA ALA A 303 5.26 -0.74 -19.78
C ALA A 303 4.90 -0.82 -18.30
N ILE A 304 3.90 -1.63 -17.91
CA ILE A 304 3.53 -1.75 -16.48
C ILE A 304 4.69 -2.30 -15.64
N ASN A 305 5.47 -3.24 -16.19
CA ASN A 305 6.65 -3.77 -15.53
C ASN A 305 7.67 -2.66 -15.25
N SER A 306 7.99 -1.86 -16.27
CA SER A 306 8.89 -0.72 -16.15
C SER A 306 8.38 0.32 -15.13
N HIS A 307 7.06 0.57 -15.08
CA HIS A 307 6.47 1.48 -14.10
C HIS A 307 6.61 0.97 -12.66
N VAL A 308 6.36 -0.33 -12.42
CA VAL A 308 6.53 -0.92 -11.09
C VAL A 308 8.00 -0.87 -10.65
N CYS A 309 8.94 -1.25 -11.52
CA CYS A 309 10.37 -1.15 -11.22
C CYS A 309 10.78 0.28 -10.89
N ASN A 310 10.37 1.24 -11.74
CA ASN A 310 10.70 2.65 -11.54
C ASN A 310 10.14 3.15 -10.21
N ALA A 311 8.90 2.79 -9.85
CA ALA A 311 8.31 3.19 -8.58
C ALA A 311 9.14 2.71 -7.38
N VAL A 312 9.55 1.43 -7.36
CA VAL A 312 10.40 0.90 -6.28
C VAL A 312 11.75 1.65 -6.23
N HIS A 313 12.35 1.92 -7.38
CA HIS A 313 13.61 2.67 -7.47
C HIS A 313 13.48 4.10 -6.94
N GLN A 314 12.44 4.84 -7.35
CA GLN A 314 12.21 6.22 -6.91
C GLN A 314 11.93 6.32 -5.42
N ILE A 315 11.11 5.41 -4.87
CA ILE A 315 10.85 5.33 -3.43
C ILE A 315 12.17 5.09 -2.67
N THR A 316 12.97 4.14 -3.13
CA THR A 316 14.26 3.81 -2.51
C THR A 316 15.23 4.99 -2.59
N ALA A 317 15.29 5.69 -3.72
CA ALA A 317 16.14 6.85 -3.91
C ALA A 317 15.76 8.01 -2.98
N ALA A 318 14.45 8.31 -2.86
CA ALA A 318 13.96 9.35 -1.97
C ALA A 318 14.26 9.06 -0.49
N LEU A 319 14.12 7.81 -0.07
CA LEU A 319 14.45 7.40 1.31
C LEU A 319 15.95 7.53 1.61
N LYS A 320 16.82 7.24 0.63
CA LYS A 320 18.28 7.48 0.76
C LYS A 320 18.61 8.97 0.84
N GLY A 321 17.97 9.80 0.01
CA GLY A 321 18.18 11.25 0.00
C GLY A 321 17.73 11.93 1.29
N ALA A 322 16.59 11.52 1.85
CA ALA A 322 16.08 12.02 3.13
C ALA A 322 16.97 11.66 4.33
N GLY A 323 17.71 10.55 4.25
CA GLY A 323 18.68 10.15 5.28
C GLY A 323 19.91 11.06 5.35
N ALA A 324 20.29 11.71 4.25
CA ALA A 324 21.48 12.57 4.19
C ALA A 324 21.21 14.00 4.69
N SER A 325 19.98 14.50 4.61
CA SER A 325 19.61 15.86 5.05
C SER A 325 19.42 15.98 6.57
N GLY A 326 19.24 14.88 7.29
CA GLY A 326 19.08 14.85 8.75
C GLY A 326 20.38 14.95 9.56
N ALA A 327 21.55 15.00 8.92
CA ALA A 327 22.86 14.97 9.57
C ALA A 327 23.58 16.33 9.64
N ALA A 328 22.94 17.42 9.21
CA ALA A 328 23.53 18.77 9.24
C ALA A 328 22.71 19.71 10.13
N GLU A 329 22.92 19.63 11.44
CA GLU A 329 22.52 20.70 12.37
C GLU A 329 23.62 21.79 12.34
N PRO A 330 23.32 23.05 11.99
CA PRO A 330 24.33 24.10 12.04
C PRO A 330 24.57 24.49 13.50
N ALA A 331 25.81 24.29 13.96
CA ALA A 331 26.27 24.77 15.26
C ALA A 331 26.00 26.27 15.38
N ALA A 332 25.22 26.64 16.40
CA ALA A 332 24.96 28.03 16.75
C ALA A 332 26.28 28.74 17.07
N ALA A 333 26.62 29.73 16.25
CA ALA A 333 27.71 30.66 16.53
C ALA A 333 27.31 31.55 17.72
N ALA A 334 27.89 31.29 18.88
CA ALA A 334 27.89 32.20 20.00
C ALA A 334 28.67 33.47 19.60
N SER A 335 28.02 34.62 19.72
CA SER A 335 28.66 35.94 19.61
C SER A 335 29.05 36.38 21.02
N GLU A 336 30.34 36.58 21.26
CA GLU A 336 30.83 37.59 22.21
C GLU A 336 30.96 38.94 21.49
#